data_AF-A0A9E7W2G7-F1
#
_entry.id   AF-A0A9E7W2G7-F1
#
_cell.length_a   1.000
_cell.length_b   1.000
_cell.length_c   1.000
_cell.angle_alpha   90.00
_cell.angle_beta   90.00
_cell.angle_gamma   90.00
#
_symmetry.space_group_name_H-M   'P 1'
#
loop_
_entity.id
_entity.type
_entity.pdbx_description
1 polymer ?
#
loop_
_entity_poly.entity_id
_entity_poly.type
_entity_poly.pdbx_seq_one_letter_code
_entity_poly.pdbx_strand_id
1 'polypeptide(L)'
;MRVDGDPEKVYQELLPLFEKYKLDDNFTALVYPADAINEQFSRSSEDARWLITASVVAGVLTVVLSIVAVVVAYERWRVHSAIRRLHGYSRLKSFGEVFAGLAMSWLILIPAAMVAATTFYVLGGHVAIPEYFHPLVLLDEWPTLLAVTGPVVLMETVIAIAVVMVFDRRHPALRLKEI
;
A
#
# COMPACT_ATOMS: atom_id res chain seq x y z
N MET A 1 25.49 15.61 -12.57
CA MET A 1 26.77 16.06 -11.97
C MET A 1 26.50 16.44 -10.54
N ARG A 2 27.21 15.83 -9.60
CA ARG A 2 27.06 16.08 -8.16
C ARG A 2 27.87 17.34 -7.84
N VAL A 3 27.19 18.43 -7.45
CA VAL A 3 27.84 19.70 -7.09
C VAL A 3 28.23 19.59 -5.60
N ASP A 4 29.35 18.91 -5.33
CA ASP A 4 30.03 18.95 -4.03
C ASP A 4 30.94 20.20 -3.89
N GLY A 5 30.67 21.23 -4.71
CA GLY A 5 31.39 22.50 -4.71
C GLY A 5 30.59 23.57 -3.98
N ASP A 6 31.28 24.27 -3.07
CA ASP A 6 30.80 25.46 -2.36
C ASP A 6 29.96 26.38 -3.27
N PRO A 7 28.63 26.48 -3.07
CA PRO A 7 27.72 27.14 -4.00
C PRO A 7 28.06 28.63 -4.21
N GLU A 8 28.68 29.25 -3.21
CA GLU A 8 29.20 30.63 -3.26
C GLU A 8 30.27 30.79 -4.35
N LYS A 9 31.16 29.80 -4.51
CA LYS A 9 32.25 29.83 -5.50
C LYS A 9 31.74 29.63 -6.91
N VAL A 10 30.79 28.72 -7.09
CA VAL A 10 30.16 28.49 -8.41
C VAL A 10 29.39 29.73 -8.85
N TYR A 11 28.74 30.43 -7.91
CA TYR A 11 28.07 31.69 -8.19
C TYR A 11 29.05 32.80 -8.63
N GLN A 12 30.20 32.92 -7.95
CA GLN A 12 31.24 33.88 -8.34
C GLN A 12 31.88 33.58 -9.70
N GLU A 13 32.00 32.31 -10.10
CA GLU A 13 32.47 31.93 -11.44
C GLU A 13 31.45 32.24 -12.54
N LEU A 14 30.15 32.21 -12.23
CA LEU A 14 29.07 32.47 -13.19
C LEU A 14 28.72 33.95 -13.34
N LEU A 15 29.02 34.79 -12.34
CA LEU A 15 28.85 36.24 -12.34
C LEU A 15 29.38 36.94 -13.60
N PRO A 16 30.64 36.74 -14.04
CA PRO A 16 31.15 37.38 -15.26
C PRO A 16 30.49 36.87 -16.55
N LEU A 17 29.91 35.65 -16.52
CA LEU A 17 29.13 35.12 -17.64
C LEU A 17 27.74 35.75 -17.69
N PHE A 18 27.10 36.00 -16.54
CA PHE A 18 25.80 36.69 -16.49
C PHE A 18 25.89 38.13 -17.00
N GLU A 19 26.93 38.86 -16.58
CA GLU A 19 27.18 40.24 -17.01
C GLU A 19 27.45 40.30 -18.54
N LYS A 20 28.20 39.33 -19.08
CA LYS A 20 28.48 39.22 -20.51
C LYS A 20 27.23 39.00 -21.36
N TYR A 21 26.24 38.29 -20.84
CA TYR A 21 25.00 37.99 -21.55
C TYR A 21 23.84 38.94 -21.21
N LYS A 22 24.07 39.99 -20.39
CA LYS A 22 23.03 40.90 -19.88
C LYS A 22 21.84 40.16 -19.29
N LEU A 23 22.10 39.00 -18.68
CA LEU A 23 21.06 38.22 -18.03
C LEU A 23 20.60 38.91 -16.75
N ASP A 24 21.43 39.78 -16.17
CA ASP A 24 21.27 40.56 -14.94
C ASP A 24 19.90 41.25 -14.81
N ASP A 25 19.33 41.75 -15.92
CA ASP A 25 18.02 42.43 -15.95
C ASP A 25 16.81 41.46 -15.92
N ASN A 26 17.00 40.17 -16.25
CA ASN A 26 15.94 39.14 -16.16
C ASN A 26 15.86 38.50 -14.77
N PHE A 27 16.71 38.90 -13.81
CA PHE A 27 16.76 38.31 -12.46
C PHE A 27 15.72 38.85 -11.48
N THR A 28 14.84 39.78 -11.85
CA THR A 28 13.72 40.21 -10.98
C THR A 28 12.75 39.05 -10.67
N ALA A 29 12.80 37.96 -11.45
CA ALA A 29 12.06 36.73 -11.24
C ALA A 29 12.93 35.55 -10.73
N LEU A 30 14.20 35.78 -10.37
CA LEU A 30 14.96 34.75 -9.67
C LEU A 30 14.54 34.71 -8.21
N VAL A 31 13.66 33.76 -7.94
CA VAL A 31 13.44 33.21 -6.61
C VAL A 31 14.82 32.98 -5.97
N TYR A 32 15.07 33.65 -4.83
CA TYR A 32 16.33 33.48 -4.11
C TYR A 32 16.56 31.98 -3.87
N PRO A 33 17.80 31.47 -3.90
CA PRO A 33 18.07 30.06 -3.64
C PRO A 33 17.45 29.58 -2.33
N ALA A 34 17.39 30.45 -1.31
CA ALA A 34 16.71 30.20 -0.04
C ALA A 34 15.18 30.02 -0.20
N ASP A 35 14.54 30.80 -1.06
CA ASP A 35 13.10 30.68 -1.36
C ASP A 35 12.81 29.46 -2.24
N ALA A 36 13.69 29.11 -3.18
CA ALA A 36 13.58 27.90 -3.99
C ALA A 36 13.75 26.63 -3.13
N ILE A 37 14.68 26.67 -2.16
CA ILE A 37 14.87 25.62 -1.17
C ILE A 37 13.62 25.53 -0.26
N ASN A 38 13.10 26.65 0.24
CA ASN A 38 11.89 26.67 1.06
C ASN A 38 10.64 26.20 0.30
N GLU A 39 10.52 26.52 -0.99
CA GLU A 39 9.44 26.06 -1.86
C GLU A 39 9.57 24.56 -2.17
N GLN A 40 10.80 24.06 -2.33
CA GLN A 40 11.04 22.63 -2.51
C GLN A 40 10.77 21.85 -1.20
N PHE A 41 11.14 22.40 -0.04
CA PHE A 41 10.80 21.81 1.26
C PHE A 41 9.31 21.87 1.56
N SER A 42 8.63 22.96 1.23
CA SER A 42 7.18 23.09 1.46
C SER A 42 6.39 22.13 0.58
N ARG A 43 6.70 22.03 -0.71
CA ARG A 43 6.12 21.03 -1.64
C ARG A 43 6.41 19.60 -1.18
N SER A 44 7.66 19.31 -0.81
CA SER A 44 8.02 17.97 -0.30
C SER A 44 7.25 17.61 0.98
N SER A 45 7.01 18.58 1.87
CA SER A 45 6.23 18.35 3.10
C SER A 45 4.73 18.15 2.83
N GLU A 46 4.19 18.81 1.82
CA GLU A 46 2.79 18.66 1.40
C GLU A 46 2.58 17.32 0.70
N ASP A 47 3.48 16.94 -0.21
CA ASP A 47 3.48 15.64 -0.88
C ASP A 47 3.62 14.50 0.14
N ALA A 48 4.49 14.64 1.14
CA ALA A 48 4.63 13.66 2.22
C ALA A 48 3.35 13.52 3.04
N ARG A 49 2.66 14.63 3.35
CA ARG A 49 1.36 14.60 4.06
C ARG A 49 0.28 13.92 3.23
N TRP A 50 0.22 14.20 1.93
CA TRP A 50 -0.71 13.54 1.01
C TRP A 50 -0.45 12.04 0.91
N LEU A 51 0.81 11.64 0.79
CA LEU A 51 1.21 10.23 0.77
C LEU A 51 0.81 9.52 2.07
N ILE A 52 1.12 10.10 3.23
CA ILE A 52 0.74 9.52 4.52
C ILE A 52 -0.78 9.40 4.63
N THR A 53 -1.51 10.45 4.26
CA THR A 53 -2.98 10.46 4.33
C THR A 53 -3.57 9.41 3.39
N ALA A 54 -3.07 9.33 2.16
CA ALA A 54 -3.50 8.33 1.18
C ALA A 54 -3.19 6.90 1.68
N SER A 55 -2.01 6.66 2.26
CA SER A 55 -1.65 5.37 2.85
C SER A 55 -2.57 4.98 4.00
N VAL A 56 -2.90 5.93 4.90
CA VAL A 56 -3.81 5.68 6.02
C VAL A 56 -5.21 5.37 5.52
N VAL A 57 -5.75 6.17 4.59
CA VAL A 57 -7.08 5.96 4.02
C VAL A 57 -7.16 4.62 3.28
N ALA A 58 -6.16 4.32 2.45
CA ALA A 58 -6.06 3.03 1.76
C ALA A 58 -6.00 1.87 2.75
N GLY A 59 -5.18 1.98 3.80
CA GLY A 59 -5.08 0.97 4.85
C GLY A 59 -6.40 0.71 5.58
N VAL A 60 -7.11 1.77 5.98
CA VAL A 60 -8.44 1.65 6.62
C VAL A 60 -9.43 1.00 5.67
N LEU A 61 -9.45 1.40 4.40
CA LEU A 61 -10.34 0.82 3.39
C LEU A 61 -10.06 -0.68 3.21
N THR A 62 -8.78 -1.08 3.14
CA THR A 62 -8.38 -2.49 3.07
C THR A 62 -8.89 -3.28 4.27
N VAL A 63 -8.71 -2.76 5.50
CA VAL A 63 -9.23 -3.42 6.71
C VAL A 63 -10.74 -3.65 6.63
N VAL A 64 -11.49 -2.61 6.26
CA VAL A 64 -12.96 -2.68 6.17
C VAL A 64 -13.40 -3.70 5.11
N LEU A 65 -12.79 -3.65 3.92
CA LEU A 65 -13.09 -4.59 2.84
C LEU A 65 -12.75 -6.04 3.21
N SER A 66 -11.63 -6.27 3.88
CA SER A 66 -11.25 -7.60 4.38
C SER A 66 -12.28 -8.12 5.39
N ILE A 67 -12.73 -7.30 6.34
CA ILE A 67 -13.79 -7.70 7.29
C ILE A 67 -15.07 -8.09 6.53
N VAL A 68 -15.52 -7.26 5.60
CA VAL A 68 -16.73 -7.52 4.80
C VAL A 68 -16.58 -8.80 4.00
N ALA A 69 -15.45 -9.01 3.32
CA ALA A 69 -15.18 -10.20 2.53
C ALA A 69 -15.24 -11.47 3.38
N VAL A 70 -14.62 -11.46 4.57
CA VAL A 70 -14.66 -12.60 5.49
C VAL A 70 -16.08 -12.86 6.00
N VAL A 71 -16.83 -11.82 6.35
CA VAL A 71 -18.22 -11.96 6.82
C VAL A 71 -19.11 -12.56 5.73
N VAL A 72 -19.04 -12.04 4.49
CA VAL A 72 -19.81 -12.55 3.36
C VAL A 72 -19.42 -14.00 3.04
N ALA A 73 -18.12 -14.32 3.05
CA ALA A 73 -17.64 -15.68 2.87
C ALA A 73 -18.18 -16.60 3.97
N TYR A 74 -18.12 -16.16 5.24
CA TYR A 74 -18.65 -16.93 6.36
C TYR A 74 -20.15 -17.19 6.23
N GLU A 75 -20.96 -16.17 5.90
CA GLU A 75 -22.41 -16.34 5.72
C GLU A 75 -22.74 -17.37 4.65
N ARG A 76 -22.03 -17.33 3.51
CA ARG A 76 -22.20 -18.29 2.43
C ARG A 76 -21.87 -19.72 2.85
N TRP A 77 -20.89 -19.91 3.73
CA TRP A 77 -20.42 -21.22 4.20
C TRP A 77 -20.99 -21.65 5.56
N ARG A 78 -21.86 -20.83 6.17
CA ARG A 78 -22.43 -21.06 7.51
C ARG A 78 -23.21 -22.38 7.59
N VAL A 79 -24.08 -22.63 6.61
CA VAL A 79 -24.92 -23.85 6.57
C VAL A 79 -24.06 -25.09 6.40
N HIS A 80 -23.09 -25.04 5.48
CA HIS A 80 -22.19 -26.17 5.21
C HIS A 80 -21.31 -26.50 6.44
N SER A 81 -20.82 -25.47 7.12
CA SER A 81 -20.05 -25.59 8.35
C SER A 81 -20.87 -26.18 9.50
N ALA A 82 -22.13 -25.76 9.64
CA ALA A 82 -23.05 -26.32 10.63
C ALA A 82 -23.33 -27.82 10.36
N ILE A 83 -23.54 -28.20 9.10
CA ILE A 83 -23.76 -29.60 8.69
C ILE A 83 -22.52 -30.45 9.01
N ARG A 84 -21.30 -29.99 8.68
CA ARG A 84 -20.07 -30.74 8.98
C ARG A 84 -19.81 -30.90 10.46
N ARG A 85 -20.13 -29.88 11.28
CA ARG A 85 -20.06 -29.99 12.75
C ARG A 85 -21.00 -31.05 13.29
N LEU A 86 -22.22 -31.18 12.75
CA LEU A 86 -23.14 -32.26 13.14
C LEU A 86 -22.56 -33.65 12.87
N HIS A 87 -21.69 -33.77 11.87
CA HIS A 87 -20.95 -34.99 11.50
C HIS A 87 -19.60 -35.15 12.24
N GLY A 88 -19.30 -34.34 13.26
CA GLY A 88 -18.12 -34.50 14.12
C GLY A 88 -16.81 -33.96 13.53
N TYR A 89 -16.86 -33.13 12.49
CA TYR A 89 -15.66 -32.49 11.95
C TYR A 89 -15.11 -31.43 12.92
N SER A 90 -13.78 -31.45 13.11
CA SER A 90 -13.04 -30.41 13.87
C SER A 90 -13.30 -29.00 13.31
N ARG A 91 -13.34 -28.01 14.21
CA ARG A 91 -13.58 -26.59 13.88
C ARG A 91 -12.62 -26.10 12.78
N LEU A 92 -11.35 -26.48 12.84
CA LEU A 92 -10.34 -26.11 11.85
C LEU A 92 -10.66 -26.65 10.44
N LYS A 93 -11.17 -27.89 10.37
CA LYS A 93 -11.53 -28.54 9.11
C LYS A 93 -12.83 -27.98 8.53
N SER A 94 -13.71 -27.45 9.38
CA SER A 94 -14.93 -26.76 8.96
C SER A 94 -14.65 -25.38 8.35
N PHE A 95 -13.64 -24.65 8.85
CA PHE A 95 -13.27 -23.33 8.34
C PHE A 95 -12.21 -23.36 7.23
N GLY A 96 -11.62 -24.53 6.97
CA GLY A 96 -10.59 -24.69 5.93
C GLY A 96 -11.02 -24.18 4.56
N GLU A 97 -12.30 -24.29 4.20
CA GLU A 97 -12.82 -23.77 2.92
C GLU A 97 -12.88 -22.24 2.87
N VAL A 98 -13.14 -21.58 4.00
CA VAL A 98 -13.11 -20.12 4.10
C VAL A 98 -11.67 -19.63 3.93
N PHE A 99 -10.72 -20.26 4.63
CA PHE A 99 -9.29 -19.94 4.50
C PHE A 99 -8.74 -20.28 3.11
N ALA A 100 -9.17 -21.38 2.49
CA ALA A 100 -8.79 -21.74 1.13
C ALA A 100 -9.35 -20.74 0.11
N GLY A 101 -10.58 -20.27 0.30
CA GLY A 101 -11.18 -19.22 -0.52
C GLY A 101 -10.41 -17.90 -0.42
N LEU A 102 -10.03 -17.49 0.79
CA LEU A 102 -9.18 -16.31 1.02
C LEU A 102 -7.79 -16.47 0.39
N ALA A 103 -7.16 -17.62 0.54
CA ALA A 103 -5.86 -17.89 -0.09
C ALA A 103 -5.96 -17.83 -1.63
N MET A 104 -7.03 -18.37 -2.20
CA MET A 104 -7.27 -18.33 -3.64
C MET A 104 -7.57 -16.91 -4.14
N SER A 105 -8.25 -16.07 -3.37
CA SER A 105 -8.44 -14.67 -3.75
C SER A 105 -7.13 -13.91 -3.80
N TRP A 106 -6.18 -14.19 -2.90
CA TRP A 106 -4.83 -13.59 -2.93
C TRP A 106 -4.04 -13.94 -4.19
N LEU A 107 -4.17 -15.17 -4.69
CA LEU A 107 -3.55 -15.58 -5.96
C LEU A 107 -4.04 -14.78 -7.16
N ILE A 108 -5.24 -14.22 -7.08
CA ILE A 108 -5.83 -13.38 -8.14
C ILE A 108 -5.53 -11.90 -7.89
N LEU A 109 -5.62 -11.45 -6.63
CA LEU A 109 -5.43 -10.06 -6.23
C LEU A 109 -4.00 -9.58 -6.43
N ILE A 110 -2.98 -10.41 -6.15
CA ILE A 110 -1.58 -10.00 -6.30
C ILE A 110 -1.25 -9.68 -7.78
N PRO A 111 -1.51 -10.58 -8.75
CA PRO A 111 -1.32 -10.26 -10.16
C PRO A 111 -2.18 -9.08 -10.63
N ALA A 112 -3.45 -9.00 -10.22
CA ALA A 112 -4.34 -7.91 -10.61
C ALA A 112 -3.83 -6.55 -10.11
N ALA A 113 -3.34 -6.49 -8.87
CA ALA A 113 -2.73 -5.30 -8.29
C ALA A 113 -1.45 -4.89 -9.04
N MET A 114 -0.62 -5.86 -9.43
CA MET A 114 0.58 -5.59 -10.24
C MET A 114 0.24 -5.01 -11.61
N VAL A 115 -0.76 -5.57 -12.29
CA VAL A 115 -1.25 -5.04 -13.58
C VAL A 115 -1.77 -3.61 -13.40
N ALA A 116 -2.62 -3.38 -12.40
CA ALA A 116 -3.18 -2.07 -12.12
C ALA A 116 -2.08 -1.03 -11.81
N ALA A 117 -1.10 -1.39 -10.98
CA ALA A 117 0.04 -0.53 -10.66
C ALA A 117 0.88 -0.20 -11.92
N THR A 118 1.12 -1.20 -12.78
CA THR A 118 1.87 -1.01 -14.03
C THR A 118 1.11 -0.11 -14.99
N THR A 119 -0.20 -0.31 -15.14
CA THR A 119 -1.04 0.55 -15.98
C THR A 119 -1.07 1.98 -15.47
N PHE A 120 -1.20 2.20 -14.16
CA PHE A 120 -1.16 3.54 -13.56
C PHE A 120 0.19 4.22 -13.80
N TYR A 121 1.29 3.49 -13.68
CA TYR A 121 2.62 4.01 -13.94
C TYR A 121 2.79 4.47 -15.40
N VAL A 122 2.39 3.62 -16.37
CA VAL A 122 2.46 3.93 -17.81
C VAL A 122 1.58 5.14 -18.19
N LEU A 123 0.45 5.33 -17.53
CA LEU A 123 -0.48 6.43 -17.79
C LEU A 123 -0.04 7.79 -17.20
N GLY A 124 1.16 7.89 -16.61
CA GLY A 124 1.71 9.14 -16.07
C GLY A 124 1.91 9.16 -14.55
N GLY A 125 1.73 8.04 -13.86
CA GLY A 125 1.91 7.92 -12.41
C GLY A 125 3.35 8.07 -11.90
N HIS A 126 4.34 8.16 -12.79
CA HIS A 126 5.77 8.31 -12.46
C HIS A 126 6.09 9.60 -11.69
N VAL A 127 5.22 10.61 -11.74
CA VAL A 127 5.37 11.87 -10.97
C VAL A 127 5.03 11.68 -9.49
N ALA A 128 4.23 10.67 -9.14
CA ALA A 128 3.70 10.47 -7.78
C ALA A 128 4.29 9.25 -7.04
N ILE A 129 4.99 8.35 -7.74
CA ILE A 129 5.49 7.09 -7.18
C ILE A 129 7.02 7.07 -7.28
N PRO A 130 7.75 6.91 -6.15
CA PRO A 130 9.20 6.78 -6.17
C PRO A 130 9.67 5.60 -7.04
N GLU A 131 10.81 5.75 -7.73
CA GLU A 131 11.34 4.72 -8.67
C GLU A 131 11.53 3.33 -8.04
N TYR A 132 11.78 3.23 -6.73
CA TYR A 132 11.92 1.95 -6.02
C TYR A 132 10.58 1.20 -5.82
N PHE A 133 9.44 1.85 -6.05
CA PHE A 133 8.12 1.21 -6.06
C PHE A 133 7.66 0.82 -7.48
N HIS A 134 8.59 0.78 -8.43
CA HIS A 134 8.27 0.40 -9.79
C HIS A 134 7.78 -1.06 -9.85
N PRO A 135 6.57 -1.32 -10.39
CA PRO A 135 5.95 -2.65 -10.34
C PRO A 135 6.74 -3.73 -11.09
N LEU A 136 7.50 -3.34 -12.13
CA LEU A 136 8.39 -4.27 -12.84
C LEU A 136 9.66 -4.61 -12.06
N VAL A 137 10.15 -3.70 -11.20
CA VAL A 137 11.32 -3.95 -10.32
C VAL A 137 10.91 -4.89 -9.17
N LEU A 138 9.71 -4.71 -8.64
CA LEU A 138 9.11 -5.59 -7.63
C LEU A 138 8.93 -7.04 -8.10
N LEU A 139 8.76 -7.29 -9.41
CA LEU A 139 8.66 -8.63 -9.98
C LEU A 139 10.02 -9.36 -10.01
N ASP A 140 11.10 -8.64 -10.30
CA ASP A 140 12.46 -9.20 -10.28
C ASP A 140 12.97 -9.38 -8.83
N GLU A 141 12.54 -8.52 -7.91
CA GLU A 141 12.87 -8.60 -6.49
C GLU A 141 11.77 -9.27 -5.65
N TRP A 142 11.65 -10.59 -5.78
CA TRP A 142 10.73 -11.39 -4.96
C TRP A 142 10.78 -11.13 -3.43
N PRO A 143 11.94 -10.78 -2.80
CA PRO A 143 11.97 -10.45 -1.37
C PRO A 143 11.24 -9.14 -1.07
N THR A 144 11.35 -8.15 -1.96
CA THR A 144 10.70 -6.85 -1.85
C THR A 144 9.18 -7.02 -2.02
N LEU A 145 8.75 -7.86 -2.96
CA LEU A 145 7.34 -8.21 -3.13
C LEU A 145 6.75 -8.88 -1.89
N LEU A 146 7.47 -9.81 -1.26
CA LEU A 146 7.06 -10.41 0.01
C LEU A 146 7.05 -9.42 1.17
N ALA A 147 8.00 -8.49 1.22
CA ALA A 147 8.04 -7.46 2.26
C ALA A 147 6.82 -6.52 2.19
N VAL A 148 6.31 -6.24 0.98
CA VAL A 148 5.12 -5.40 0.77
C VAL A 148 3.82 -6.18 0.96
N THR A 149 3.71 -7.38 0.37
CA THR A 149 2.46 -8.16 0.39
C THR A 149 2.27 -8.96 1.68
N GLY A 150 3.37 -9.45 2.27
CA GLY A 150 3.37 -10.30 3.46
C GLY A 150 2.66 -9.69 4.66
N PRO A 151 2.94 -8.42 5.06
CA PRO A 151 2.23 -7.76 6.14
C PRO A 151 0.73 -7.64 5.91
N VAL A 152 0.30 -7.40 4.67
CA VAL A 152 -1.13 -7.28 4.34
C VAL A 152 -1.83 -8.63 4.44
N VAL A 153 -1.23 -9.68 3.89
CA VAL A 153 -1.74 -11.06 3.99
C VAL A 153 -1.82 -11.49 5.46
N LEU A 154 -0.80 -11.17 6.25
CA LEU A 154 -0.76 -11.49 7.68
C LEU A 154 -1.85 -10.74 8.44
N MET A 155 -2.02 -9.44 8.19
CA MET A 155 -3.08 -8.63 8.79
C MET A 155 -4.47 -9.20 8.46
N GLU A 156 -4.72 -9.53 7.20
CA GLU A 156 -6.00 -10.10 6.78
C GLU A 156 -6.24 -11.48 7.39
N THR A 157 -5.19 -12.30 7.52
CA THR A 157 -5.30 -13.62 8.19
C THR A 157 -5.70 -13.45 9.65
N VAL A 158 -5.09 -12.49 10.36
CA VAL A 158 -5.45 -12.17 11.75
C VAL A 158 -6.90 -11.69 11.86
N ILE A 159 -7.33 -10.81 10.95
CA ILE A 159 -8.73 -10.34 10.88
C ILE A 159 -9.67 -11.51 10.63
N ALA A 160 -9.35 -12.39 9.67
CA ALA A 160 -10.19 -13.54 9.34
C ALA A 160 -10.36 -14.48 10.54
N ILE A 161 -9.26 -14.78 11.25
CA ILE A 161 -9.29 -15.57 12.47
C ILE A 161 -10.17 -14.88 13.54
N ALA A 162 -9.96 -13.59 13.77
CA ALA A 162 -10.71 -12.82 14.77
C ALA A 162 -12.22 -12.82 14.47
N VAL A 163 -12.61 -12.58 13.21
CA VAL A 163 -14.01 -12.61 12.78
C VAL A 163 -14.61 -13.99 13.02
N VAL A 164 -13.94 -15.06 12.57
CA VAL A 164 -14.40 -16.44 12.79
C VAL A 164 -14.57 -16.74 14.29
N MET A 165 -13.63 -16.33 15.13
CA MET A 165 -13.73 -16.52 16.58
C MET A 165 -14.90 -15.75 17.21
N VAL A 166 -15.15 -14.51 16.78
CA VAL A 166 -16.27 -13.70 17.27
C VAL A 166 -17.60 -14.32 16.87
N PHE A 167 -17.73 -14.79 15.62
CA PHE A 167 -18.94 -15.45 15.15
C PHE A 167 -19.19 -16.79 15.84
N ASP A 168 -18.15 -17.60 16.09
CA ASP A 168 -18.26 -18.85 16.85
C ASP A 168 -18.74 -18.60 18.30
N ARG A 169 -18.32 -17.49 18.93
CA ARG A 169 -18.78 -17.11 20.28
C ARG A 169 -20.24 -16.68 20.31
N ARG A 170 -20.75 -16.05 19.25
CA ARG A 170 -22.11 -15.47 19.22
C ARG A 170 -23.21 -16.47 18.85
N HIS A 171 -22.87 -17.68 18.40
CA HIS A 171 -23.84 -18.69 17.99
C HIS A 171 -23.78 -19.94 18.87
N PRO A 172 -24.38 -19.92 20.09
CA PRO A 172 -24.37 -21.04 21.02
C PRO A 172 -25.10 -22.29 20.50
N ALA A 173 -25.95 -22.18 19.48
CA ALA A 173 -26.55 -23.34 18.82
C ALA A 173 -25.51 -24.30 18.20
N LEU A 174 -24.30 -23.79 17.89
CA LEU A 174 -23.18 -24.59 17.39
C LEU A 174 -22.33 -25.21 18.52
N ARG A 175 -22.62 -24.93 19.80
CA ARG A 175 -21.97 -25.51 20.99
C ARG A 175 -22.70 -26.70 21.60
N LEU A 176 -23.93 -27.00 21.17
CA LEU A 176 -24.82 -27.98 21.81
C LEU A 176 -24.33 -29.45 21.80
N LYS A 177 -23.12 -29.74 21.29
CA LYS A 177 -22.56 -31.10 21.26
C LYS A 177 -21.16 -31.22 21.88
N GLU A 178 -20.68 -30.17 22.54
CA GLU A 178 -19.46 -30.24 23.38
C GLU A 178 -19.76 -30.55 24.86
N ILE A 179 -21.02 -30.91 25.18
CA ILE A 179 -21.43 -31.49 26.46
C ILE A 179 -21.96 -32.90 26.19
#